data_AF-A0A0D0GW41-F1
#
_entry.id   AF-A0A0D0GW41-F1
#
_cell.length_a   1.000
_cell.length_b   1.000
_cell.length_c   1.000
_cell.angle_alpha   90.00
_cell.angle_beta   90.00
_cell.angle_gamma   90.00
#
_symmetry.space_group_name_H-M   'P 1'
#
loop_
_entity.id
_entity.type
_entity.pdbx_description
1 polymer ?
#
loop_
_entity_poly.entity_id
_entity_poly.type
_entity_poly.pdbx_seq_one_letter_code
_entity_poly.pdbx_strand_id
1 'polypeptide(L)' 'MRFPIASLNERDIAEVQQFERKLREQTGEDIILIAYKKEQTYRRGERS' A
#
# COMPACT_ATOMS: atom_id res chain seq x y z
N MET A 1 8.42 -7.73 -14.89
CA MET A 1 8.82 -7.64 -13.47
C MET A 1 7.58 -7.91 -12.63
N ARG A 2 7.63 -8.87 -11.68
CA ARG A 2 6.55 -9.10 -10.71
C ARG A 2 7.01 -8.48 -9.40
N PHE A 3 6.40 -7.38 -8.98
CA PHE A 3 6.65 -6.81 -7.68
C PHE A 3 5.82 -7.60 -6.65
N PRO A 4 6.42 -8.06 -5.54
CA PRO A 4 5.66 -8.71 -4.49
C PRO A 4 4.69 -7.68 -3.89
N ILE A 5 3.39 -7.96 -4.00
CA ILE A 5 2.34 -7.14 -3.39
C ILE A 5 2.02 -7.75 -2.04
N ALA A 6 2.44 -7.09 -0.96
CA ALA A 6 2.06 -7.48 0.39
C ALA A 6 0.61 -7.06 0.68
N SER A 7 -0.18 -7.97 1.27
CA SER A 7 -1.49 -7.64 1.82
C SER A 7 -1.29 -7.03 3.20
N LEU A 8 -1.39 -5.71 3.31
CA LEU A 8 -1.19 -4.98 4.56
C LEU A 8 -2.55 -4.70 5.22
N ASN A 9 -2.65 -4.99 6.51
CA ASN A 9 -3.75 -4.53 7.35
C ASN A 9 -3.45 -3.10 7.88
N GLU A 10 -4.40 -2.48 8.58
CA GLU A 10 -4.25 -1.10 9.08
C GLU A 10 -3.04 -0.91 10.02
N ARG A 11 -2.70 -1.91 10.83
CA ARG A 11 -1.52 -1.85 11.71
C ARG A 11 -0.24 -1.91 10.90
N ASP A 12 -0.18 -2.79 9.90
CA ASP A 12 0.99 -2.91 9.03
C ASP A 12 1.21 -1.61 8.23
N ILE A 13 0.14 -0.93 7.82
CA ILE A 13 0.22 0.39 7.15
C ILE A 13 0.85 1.43 8.08
N ALA A 14 0.43 1.47 9.35
CA ALA A 14 0.98 2.41 10.33
C ALA A 14 2.47 2.15 10.59
N GLU A 15 2.90 0.90 10.66
CA GLU A 15 4.31 0.54 10.81
C GLU A 15 5.14 0.96 9.59
N VAL A 16 4.63 0.72 8.38
CA VAL A 16 5.32 1.13 7.14
C VAL A 16 5.47 2.66 7.07
N GLN A 17 4.46 3.41 7.51
CA GLN A 17 4.54 4.88 7.59
C GLN A 17 5.58 5.35 8.62
N GLN A 18 5.67 4.69 9.77
CA GLN A 18 6.73 5.00 10.74
C GLN A 18 8.12 4.68 10.19
N PHE A 19 8.25 3.60 9.43
CA PHE A 19 9.52 3.20 8.81
C PHE A 19 9.96 4.20 7.74
N GLU A 20 9.02 4.62 6.89
CA GLU A 20 9.22 5.68 5.89
C GLU A 20 9.75 6.96 6.55
N ARG A 21 9.08 7.43 7.61
CA ARG A 21 9.50 8.64 8.32
C ARG A 21 10.93 8.54 8.84
N LYS A 22 11.30 7.42 9.47
CA LYS A 22 12.66 7.19 9.97
C LYS A 22 13.69 7.22 8.85
N LEU A 23 13.39 6.59 7.71
CA LEU A 23 14.29 6.56 6.57
C LEU A 23 14.46 7.96 5.97
N ARG A 24 13.38 8.74 5.80
CA ARG A 24 13.47 10.13 5.33
C ARG A 24 14.35 10.98 6.25
N GLU A 25 14.19 10.84 7.56
CA GLU A 25 15.01 11.54 8.55
C GLU A 25 16.50 11.13 8.49
N GLN A 26 16.80 9.88 8.13
CA GLN A 26 18.17 9.35 8.06
C GLN A 26 18.88 9.66 6.75
N THR A 27 18.20 9.54 5.62
CA THR A 27 18.82 9.67 4.28
C THR A 27 18.68 11.06 3.70
N GLY A 28 17.70 11.84 4.17
CA GLY A 28 17.32 13.12 3.54
C GLY A 28 16.69 12.96 2.17
N GLU A 29 16.30 11.73 1.79
CA GLU A 29 15.70 11.43 0.49
C GLU A 29 14.17 11.43 0.56
N ASP A 30 13.54 11.76 -0.57
CA ASP A 30 12.09 11.65 -0.72
C ASP A 30 11.67 10.20 -1.00
N ILE A 31 10.96 9.60 -0.04
CA ILE A 31 10.45 8.24 -0.13
C ILE A 31 8.96 8.27 -0.47
N ILE A 32 8.57 7.54 -1.52
CA ILE A 32 7.19 7.44 -2.00
C ILE A 32 6.65 6.04 -1.69
N LEU A 33 5.55 5.98 -0.94
CA LEU A 33 4.80 4.75 -0.67
C LEU A 33 3.56 4.70 -1.58
N ILE A 34 3.39 3.59 -2.30
CA ILE A 34 2.22 3.36 -3.16
C ILE A 34 1.43 2.18 -2.61
N ALA A 35 0.21 2.43 -2.13
CA ALA A 35 -0.71 1.41 -1.66
C ALA A 35 -1.89 1.28 -2.64
N TYR A 36 -2.26 0.05 -2.97
CA TYR A 36 -3.41 -0.26 -3.81
C TYR A 36 -4.51 -0.89 -2.97
N LYS A 37 -5.67 -0.23 -2.90
CA LYS A 37 -6.87 -0.90 -2.41
C LYS A 37 -7.40 -1.76 -3.54
N LYS A 38 -7.38 -3.09 -3.37
CA LYS A 38 -8.06 -3.99 -4.30
C LYS A 38 -9.56 -3.79 -4.10
N GLU A 39 -10.18 -2.92 -4.89
CA GLU A 39 -11.62 -2.89 -4.96
C GLU A 39 -12.08 -4.29 -5.36
N GLN A 40 -12.88 -4.93 -4.51
CA GLN A 40 -13.65 -6.06 -4.98
C GLN A 40 -14.58 -5.49 -6.04
N THR A 41 -14.23 -5.66 -7.31
CA THR A 41 -15.19 -5.55 -8.39
C THR A 41 -16.27 -6.58 -8.09
N TYR A 42 -17.32 -6.16 -7.38
CA TYR A 42 -18.61 -6.76 -7.55
C TYR A 42 -18.94 -6.53 -9.02
N ARG A 43 -18.72 -7.56 -9.84
CA ARG A 43 -19.46 -7.69 -11.09
C ARG A 43 -20.93 -7.63 -10.67
N ARG A 44 -21.53 -6.45 -10.76
CA ARG A 44 -22.97 -6.33 -10.95
C ARG A 44 -23.21 -6.97 -12.31
N GLY A 45 -23.41 -8.29 -12.29
CA GLY A 45 -23.89 -9.03 -13.43
C GLY A 45 -25.23 -8.44 -13.81
N GLU A 46 -25.33 -8.02 -15.06
CA GLU A 46 -26.59 -8.00 -15.79
C GLU A 46 -27.25 -9.40 -15.70
N ARG A 47 -28.57 -9.40 -15.49
CA ARG A 47 -29.61 -10.46 -15.64
C ARG A 47 -30.68 -10.15 -14.59
N SER A 48 -31.94 -9.85 -14.90
CA SER A 48 -32.74 -9.89 -16.14
C SER A 48 -33.89 -8.89 -16.00
#